data_AF-A0A9Q8USE0-F1
#
_entry.id   AF-A0A9Q8USE0-F1
#
_cell.length_a   1.000
_cell.length_b   1.000
_cell.length_c   1.000
_cell.angle_alpha   90.00
_cell.angle_beta   90.00
_cell.angle_gamma   90.00
#
_symmetry.space_group_name_H-M   'P 1'
#
loop_
_entity.id
_entity.type
_entity.pdbx_description
1 polymer ?
#
loop_
_entity_poly.entity_id
_entity_poly.type
_entity_poly.pdbx_seq_one_letter_code
_entity_poly.pdbx_strand_id
1 'polypeptide(L)'
;MAQPAGQQSFYELYRGSSIGLALADTLDDLISSRRIEPQLAMKIMQHFDQHIAGVLGEKVKARMSFKGHLDVYRFCDEVWTFVIKDVKFKMDNALQLEAERVKIVACQSKDKAA
;
A
#
# COMPACT_ATOMS: atom_id res chain seq x y z
N MET A 1 -8.29 -18.67 24.79
CA MET A 1 -8.02 -19.48 23.59
C MET A 1 -6.83 -18.86 22.89
N ALA A 2 -5.70 -19.56 22.88
CA ALA A 2 -4.42 -19.07 22.39
C ALA A 2 -4.44 -18.94 20.85
N GLN A 3 -4.08 -17.77 20.33
CA GLN A 3 -3.80 -17.60 18.91
C GLN A 3 -2.40 -18.19 18.62
N PRO A 4 -2.23 -18.98 17.54
CA PRO A 4 -0.91 -19.48 17.18
C PRO A 4 -0.05 -18.32 16.65
N ALA A 5 1.16 -18.22 17.17
CA ALA A 5 2.20 -17.34 16.67
C ALA A 5 2.63 -17.77 15.25
N GLY A 6 2.69 -16.84 14.29
CA GLY A 6 3.40 -17.07 13.03
C GLY A 6 2.81 -16.52 11.73
N GLN A 7 1.70 -15.79 11.73
CA GLN A 7 1.23 -15.12 10.51
C GLN A 7 1.86 -13.73 10.43
N GLN A 8 2.88 -13.58 9.58
CA GLN A 8 3.40 -12.26 9.23
C GLN A 8 2.25 -11.51 8.57
N SER A 9 1.57 -10.68 9.36
CA SER A 9 0.39 -9.95 8.92
C SER A 9 0.87 -8.87 7.97
N PHE A 10 0.74 -9.12 6.66
CA PHE A 10 1.07 -8.16 5.63
C PHE A 10 0.07 -7.01 5.69
N TYR A 11 0.55 -5.79 5.49
CA TYR A 11 -0.33 -4.63 5.48
C TYR A 11 -1.29 -4.72 4.29
N GLU A 12 -2.59 -4.57 4.56
CA GLU A 12 -3.62 -4.43 3.53
C GLU A 12 -3.59 -3.03 2.84
N LEU A 13 -2.60 -2.19 3.19
CA LEU A 13 -2.41 -0.83 2.67
C LEU A 13 -2.48 -0.77 1.14
N TYR A 14 -1.83 -1.75 0.47
CA TYR A 14 -1.72 -1.76 -0.98
C TYR A 14 -3.02 -2.18 -1.69
N ARG A 15 -4.04 -2.66 -0.97
CA ARG A 15 -5.36 -2.93 -1.58
C ARG A 15 -6.03 -1.64 -2.08
N GLY A 16 -5.72 -0.49 -1.47
CA GLY A 16 -6.18 0.83 -1.92
C GLY A 16 -5.41 1.42 -3.10
N SER A 17 -4.40 0.71 -3.64
CA SER A 17 -3.70 1.12 -4.87
C SER A 17 -4.54 0.81 -6.11
N SER A 18 -4.24 1.44 -7.26
CA SER A 18 -4.98 1.18 -8.51
C SER A 18 -5.04 -0.30 -8.89
N ILE A 19 -3.95 -1.05 -8.66
CA ILE A 19 -3.91 -2.49 -8.95
C ILE A 19 -4.71 -3.30 -7.91
N GLY A 20 -4.68 -2.90 -6.64
CA GLY A 20 -5.46 -3.53 -5.57
C GLY A 20 -6.96 -3.34 -5.76
N LEU A 21 -7.38 -2.14 -6.16
CA LEU A 21 -8.77 -1.82 -6.50
C LEU A 21 -9.24 -2.61 -7.72
N ALA A 22 -8.47 -2.63 -8.80
CA ALA A 22 -8.84 -3.41 -9.99
C ALA A 22 -8.97 -4.91 -9.70
N LEU A 23 -8.13 -5.45 -8.82
CA LEU A 23 -8.25 -6.84 -8.35
C LEU A 23 -9.53 -7.04 -7.53
N ALA A 24 -9.82 -6.15 -6.58
CA ALA A 24 -11.04 -6.23 -5.76
C ALA A 24 -12.30 -6.17 -6.62
N ASP A 25 -12.39 -5.21 -7.55
CA ASP A 25 -13.51 -5.08 -8.49
C ASP A 25 -13.71 -6.37 -9.31
N THR A 26 -12.61 -6.95 -9.82
CA THR A 26 -12.66 -8.21 -10.57
C THR A 26 -13.15 -9.37 -9.72
N LEU A 27 -12.73 -9.45 -8.46
CA LEU A 27 -13.17 -10.51 -7.54
C LEU A 27 -14.65 -10.34 -7.18
N ASP A 28 -15.12 -9.12 -6.98
CA ASP A 28 -16.52 -8.82 -6.70
C ASP A 28 -17.43 -9.18 -7.89
N ASP A 29 -16.99 -8.95 -9.12
CA ASP A 29 -17.70 -9.39 -10.33
C ASP A 29 -17.78 -10.93 -10.42
N LEU A 30 -16.70 -11.63 -10.08
CA LEU A 30 -16.66 -13.10 -10.06
C LEU A 30 -17.56 -13.70 -8.96
N ILE A 31 -17.66 -13.03 -7.81
CA ILE A 31 -18.58 -13.41 -6.74
C ILE A 31 -20.02 -13.18 -7.20
N SER A 32 -20.30 -12.00 -7.76
CA SER A 32 -21.64 -11.61 -8.22
C SER A 32 -22.17 -12.54 -9.31
N SER A 33 -21.29 -13.00 -10.20
CA SER A 33 -21.58 -14.00 -11.22
C SER A 33 -21.57 -15.45 -10.71
N ARG A 34 -21.42 -15.67 -9.39
CA ARG A 34 -21.37 -16.97 -8.72
C ARG A 34 -20.29 -17.91 -9.27
N ARG A 35 -19.20 -17.36 -9.82
CA ARG A 35 -18.07 -18.15 -10.34
C ARG A 35 -17.05 -18.50 -9.26
N ILE A 36 -16.94 -17.68 -8.21
CA ILE A 36 -16.10 -17.95 -7.05
C ILE A 36 -16.87 -17.68 -5.76
N GLU A 37 -16.48 -18.36 -4.68
CA GLU A 37 -17.00 -18.07 -3.35
C GLU A 37 -16.25 -16.89 -2.69
N PRO A 38 -16.91 -16.10 -1.83
CA PRO A 38 -16.26 -15.00 -1.11
C PRO A 38 -15.02 -15.43 -0.31
N GLN A 39 -15.01 -16.66 0.23
CA GLN A 39 -13.87 -17.19 0.97
C GLN A 39 -12.62 -17.35 0.09
N LEU A 40 -12.80 -17.69 -1.19
CA LEU A 40 -11.69 -17.79 -2.13
C LEU A 40 -11.15 -16.40 -2.49
N ALA A 41 -12.02 -15.42 -2.72
CA ALA A 41 -11.61 -14.04 -2.97
C ALA A 41 -10.78 -13.46 -1.82
N MET A 42 -11.19 -13.69 -0.57
CA MET A 42 -10.40 -13.28 0.61
C MET A 42 -9.00 -13.90 0.62
N LYS A 43 -8.86 -15.18 0.27
CA LYS A 43 -7.54 -15.83 0.15
C LYS A 43 -6.70 -15.19 -0.95
N ILE A 44 -7.29 -14.87 -2.10
CA ILE A 44 -6.59 -14.19 -3.20
C ILE A 44 -6.08 -12.82 -2.74
N MET A 45 -6.89 -12.04 -2.00
CA MET A 45 -6.48 -10.75 -1.46
C MET A 45 -5.34 -10.88 -0.44
N GLN A 46 -5.36 -11.91 0.42
CA GLN A 46 -4.25 -12.19 1.34
C GLN A 46 -2.95 -12.52 0.59
N HIS A 47 -3.04 -13.30 -0.49
CA HIS A 47 -1.89 -13.56 -1.35
C HIS A 47 -1.38 -12.29 -2.03
N PHE A 48 -2.29 -11.42 -2.49
CA PHE A 48 -1.93 -10.13 -3.05
C PHE A 48 -1.12 -9.29 -2.04
N ASP A 49 -1.56 -9.18 -0.79
CA ASP A 49 -0.86 -8.40 0.25
C ASP A 49 0.57 -8.90 0.47
N GLN A 50 0.77 -10.22 0.49
CA GLN A 50 2.08 -10.83 0.60
C GLN A 50 2.96 -10.52 -0.62
N HIS A 51 2.44 -10.71 -1.82
CA HIS A 51 3.22 -10.62 -3.05
C HIS A 51 3.57 -9.19 -3.41
N ILE A 52 2.66 -8.23 -3.23
CA ILE A 52 2.94 -6.82 -3.56
C ILE A 52 4.04 -6.25 -2.67
N ALA A 53 4.01 -6.56 -1.37
CA ALA A 53 5.05 -6.13 -0.43
C ALA A 53 6.42 -6.73 -0.79
N GLY A 54 6.47 -8.03 -1.12
CA GLY A 54 7.70 -8.70 -1.55
C GLY A 54 8.26 -8.12 -2.85
N VAL A 55 7.42 -7.95 -3.87
CA VAL A 55 7.85 -7.39 -5.16
C VAL A 55 8.36 -5.95 -5.03
N LEU A 56 7.69 -5.11 -4.24
CA LEU A 56 8.13 -3.73 -3.99
C LEU A 56 9.49 -3.68 -3.27
N GLY A 57 9.71 -4.53 -2.26
CA GLY A 57 10.99 -4.57 -1.54
C GLY A 57 12.14 -5.14 -2.37
N GLU A 58 11.89 -6.20 -3.13
CA GLU A 58 12.94 -6.92 -3.85
C GLU A 58 13.28 -6.28 -5.21
N LYS A 59 12.25 -5.96 -6.01
CA LYS A 59 12.42 -5.62 -7.43
C LYS A 59 12.47 -4.13 -7.71
N VAL A 60 11.84 -3.30 -6.87
CA VAL A 60 11.82 -1.84 -7.11
C VAL A 60 13.06 -1.20 -6.50
N LYS A 61 13.90 -0.58 -7.35
CA LYS A 61 15.12 0.13 -6.95
C LYS A 61 15.10 1.63 -7.23
N ALA A 62 14.08 2.10 -7.94
CA ALA A 62 13.92 3.51 -8.26
C ALA A 62 13.80 4.35 -6.98
N ARG A 63 14.48 5.50 -6.95
CA ARG A 63 14.38 6.45 -5.84
C ARG A 63 13.72 7.73 -6.33
N MET A 64 13.09 8.41 -5.38
CA MET A 64 12.53 9.74 -5.61
C MET A 64 12.79 10.61 -4.39
N SER A 65 12.86 11.91 -4.62
CA SER A 65 12.85 12.93 -3.58
C SER A 65 11.68 13.86 -3.82
N PHE A 66 11.12 14.43 -2.75
CA PHE A 66 10.04 15.40 -2.88
C PHE A 66 10.20 16.55 -1.90
N LYS A 67 9.64 17.71 -2.26
CA LYS A 67 9.52 18.89 -1.40
C LYS A 67 8.12 19.45 -1.54
N GLY A 68 7.57 19.98 -0.46
CA GLY A 68 6.24 20.61 -0.44
C GLY A 68 5.92 21.17 0.93
N HIS A 69 4.72 21.70 1.09
CA HIS A 69 4.23 22.30 2.33
C HIS A 69 3.33 21.32 3.09
N LEU A 70 3.70 20.96 4.31
CA LEU A 70 2.86 20.09 5.15
C LEU A 70 1.60 20.85 5.57
N ASP A 71 0.43 20.26 5.29
CA ASP A 71 -0.89 20.81 5.65
C ASP A 71 -1.36 20.20 6.97
N VAL A 72 -1.51 18.87 7.02
CA VAL A 72 -1.88 18.13 8.23
C VAL A 72 -1.10 16.82 8.33
N TYR A 73 -0.86 16.38 9.56
CA TYR A 73 -0.26 15.08 9.87
C TYR A 73 -1.03 14.36 10.98
N ARG A 74 -1.00 13.03 10.96
CA ARG A 74 -1.59 12.17 11.98
C ARG A 74 -0.76 10.90 12.13
N PHE A 75 -0.55 10.50 13.38
CA PHE A 75 0.02 9.20 13.73
C PHE A 75 -0.95 8.46 14.65
N CYS A 76 -1.35 7.25 14.27
CA CYS A 76 -2.22 6.38 15.06
C CYS A 76 -1.99 4.94 14.60
N ASP A 77 -1.95 3.99 15.54
CA ASP A 77 -1.77 2.55 15.26
C ASP A 77 -0.58 2.24 14.34
N GLU A 78 0.58 2.86 14.60
CA GLU A 78 1.82 2.65 13.82
C GLU A 78 1.71 3.09 12.34
N VAL A 79 0.67 3.85 11.98
CA VAL A 79 0.47 4.40 10.65
C VAL A 79 0.57 5.93 10.66
N TRP A 80 1.48 6.45 9.86
CA TRP A 80 1.58 7.86 9.55
C TRP A 80 0.68 8.24 8.38
N THR A 81 -0.02 9.36 8.50
CA THR A 81 -0.73 9.99 7.39
C THR A 81 -0.31 11.45 7.30
N PHE A 82 0.15 11.86 6.12
CA PHE A 82 0.49 13.25 5.81
C PHE A 82 -0.37 13.74 4.66
N VAL A 83 -0.77 15.00 4.71
CA VAL A 83 -1.29 15.73 3.55
C VAL A 83 -0.34 16.87 3.27
N ILE A 84 0.20 16.91 2.06
CA ILE A 84 1.21 17.88 1.64
C ILE A 84 0.66 18.64 0.43
N LYS A 85 0.85 19.95 0.41
CA LYS A 85 0.47 20.87 -0.67
C LYS A 85 1.68 21.31 -1.48
N ASP A 86 1.46 21.68 -2.74
CA ASP A 86 2.46 22.20 -3.67
C ASP A 86 3.71 21.30 -3.73
N VAL A 87 3.50 20.02 -4.00
CA VAL A 87 4.54 19.00 -3.95
C VAL A 87 5.26 18.93 -5.28
N LYS A 88 6.59 19.02 -5.23
CA LYS A 88 7.49 18.78 -6.36
C LYS A 88 8.26 17.48 -6.14
N PHE A 89 8.05 16.51 -7.02
CA PHE A 89 8.78 15.26 -7.04
C PHE A 89 9.93 15.34 -8.04
N LYS A 90 11.07 14.77 -7.65
CA LYS A 90 12.24 14.59 -8.50
C LYS A 90 12.63 13.12 -8.48
N MET A 91 12.56 12.50 -9.64
CA MET A 91 12.95 11.11 -9.89
C MET A 91 14.43 11.03 -10.34
N ASP A 92 15.03 9.86 -10.23
CA ASP A 92 16.44 9.64 -10.61
C ASP A 92 16.71 9.88 -12.11
N ASN A 93 15.71 9.66 -12.97
CA ASN A 93 15.79 9.91 -14.42
C ASN A 93 15.62 11.40 -14.80
N ALA A 94 15.81 12.31 -13.85
CA ALA A 94 15.60 13.76 -13.97
C ALA A 94 14.16 14.19 -14.29
N LEU A 95 13.18 13.27 -14.27
CA LEU A 95 11.77 13.64 -14.39
C LEU A 95 11.34 14.44 -13.16
N GLN A 96 10.73 15.59 -13.41
CA GLN A 96 10.09 16.42 -12.39
C GLN A 96 8.58 16.36 -12.57
N LEU A 97 7.87 16.14 -11.47
CA LEU A 97 6.40 16.11 -11.43
C LEU A 97 5.94 17.06 -10.33
N GLU A 98 4.83 17.74 -10.58
CA GLU A 98 4.21 18.65 -9.60
C GLU A 98 2.78 18.19 -9.31
N ALA A 99 2.36 18.34 -8.06
CA ALA A 99 1.01 18.04 -7.61
C ALA A 99 0.55 19.07 -6.58
N GLU A 100 -0.66 19.59 -6.75
CA GLU A 100 -1.24 20.57 -5.82
C GLU A 100 -1.42 19.99 -4.42
N ARG A 101 -1.81 18.71 -4.31
CA ARG A 101 -2.08 18.05 -3.03
C ARG A 101 -1.80 16.55 -3.11
N VAL A 102 -1.07 16.03 -2.12
CA VAL A 102 -0.70 14.61 -2.01
C VAL A 102 -1.03 14.09 -0.61
N LYS A 103 -1.64 12.92 -0.53
CA LYS A 103 -1.81 12.17 0.72
C LYS A 103 -0.79 11.02 0.77
N ILE A 104 0.05 11.01 1.80
CA ILE A 104 1.01 9.94 2.07
C ILE A 104 0.49 9.11 3.24
N VAL A 105 0.34 7.80 3.05
CA VAL A 105 0.04 6.86 4.13
C VAL A 105 1.21 5.89 4.23
N ALA A 106 1.86 5.86 5.39
CA ALA A 106 3.06 5.07 5.63
C ALA A 106 2.89 4.21 6.88
N CYS A 107 2.94 2.89 6.70
CA CYS A 107 2.99 1.95 7.82
C CYS A 107 4.45 1.74 8.24
N GLN A 108 4.69 1.59 9.54
CA GLN A 108 6.02 1.30 10.05
C GLN A 108 6.51 -0.05 9.51
N SER A 109 7.72 -0.09 8.93
CA SER A 109 8.35 -1.37 8.61
C SER A 109 8.77 -2.03 9.92
N LYS A 110 8.35 -3.28 10.13
CA LYS A 110 8.91 -4.12 11.18
C LYS A 110 10.23 -4.69 10.70
N ASP A 111 11.16 -3.84 10.31
CA ASP A 111 12.55 -4.25 10.26
C ASP A 111 12.99 -4.42 11.71
N LYS A 112 13.42 -5.64 12.05
CA LYS A 112 13.99 -5.96 13.37
C LYS A 112 14.92 -4.82 13.75
N ALA A 113 14.62 -4.18 14.88
CA ALA A 113 15.55 -3.26 15.52
C ALA A 113 16.95 -3.90 15.49
N ALA A 114 17.88 -3.18 14.88
CA ALA A 114 19.30 -3.55 14.89
C ALA A 114 19.80 -3.69 16.33
#